data_AF-A0A0H2R5P4-F1
#
_entry.id   AF-A0A0H2R5P4-F1
#
_cell.length_a   1.000
_cell.length_b   1.000
_cell.length_c   1.000
_cell.angle_alpha   90.00
_cell.angle_beta   90.00
_cell.angle_gamma   90.00
#
_symmetry.space_group_name_H-M   'P 1'
#
loop_
_entity.id
_entity.type
_entity.pdbx_description
1 polymer ?
#
loop_
_entity_poly.entity_id
_entity_poly.type
_entity_poly.pdbx_seq_one_letter_code
_entity_poly.pdbx_strand_id
1 'polypeptide(L)'
;MLYSSRQFIIEHANRPSQHSDREMRCIMSTRLPRAKTGHLKDLLYFSGGVREYSEFIVPEVFEAFLEHLKASKVPSVETLPTSFAKKENGSFKDQKITLAFESIRGLANSAVFKDLMEMRTELGELLVACWPDVLSWMWFFFIACFERNLVDNAFKNFMLRSLCMVFTVGCHRGKFTIAIADTPGSIRLATLISMLDIEGTYMSQEDAIVGTAPLLFFLDTKPDVSYLDEILAAVGGDAKLFISTMVTRFDRALNTPELLDRGPVAYTTLFMALDDIPQHPLCVALRARNPIVLLTNALHRLLEFPLQSNFGHSETESAMIIRQSIVTILSYVRNVLREHPARFKLALQALQAGIMTALIDCAQVAFTFEPIQRDSIVGVLTQLSWLSTQLPIARQASADLERLERTCSVQGRFTAATHDVKSAWLVLYDSILARRAILSQMQALDSTPMACDNCYKFDERANFKKCAGCGMAHYCSKDCQARAWKEKGHKAECKDLKARQDVTQQIEKSISLLA
;
A
#
# COMPACT_ATOMS: atom_id res chain seq x y z
N MET A 1 -5.46 5.62 12.24
CA MET A 1 -6.82 5.06 12.18
C MET A 1 -7.63 5.20 13.48
N LEU A 2 -7.13 5.84 14.57
CA LEU A 2 -7.75 5.76 15.90
C LEU A 2 -8.55 7.01 16.37
N TYR A 3 -8.46 8.16 15.71
CA TYR A 3 -9.11 9.39 16.22
C TYR A 3 -10.39 9.83 15.48
N SER A 4 -10.51 9.58 14.17
CA SER A 4 -11.66 10.01 13.35
C SER A 4 -12.83 9.01 13.34
N SER A 5 -12.58 7.70 13.54
CA SER A 5 -13.67 6.74 13.77
C SER A 5 -14.55 7.17 14.94
N ARG A 6 -13.99 7.79 15.99
CA ARG A 6 -14.72 8.12 17.22
C ARG A 6 -15.88 9.10 17.03
N GLN A 7 -15.78 10.06 16.11
CA GLN A 7 -16.85 11.06 15.89
C GLN A 7 -18.00 10.47 15.05
N PHE A 8 -17.68 9.72 13.99
CA PHE A 8 -18.66 8.98 13.19
C PHE A 8 -19.33 7.87 14.02
N ILE A 9 -18.56 7.20 14.89
CA ILE A 9 -19.04 6.25 15.90
C ILE A 9 -20.05 6.92 16.83
N ILE A 10 -19.76 8.10 17.38
CA ILE A 10 -20.67 8.82 18.28
C ILE A 10 -21.96 9.19 17.53
N GLU A 11 -21.89 9.66 16.29
CA GLU A 11 -23.09 10.02 15.53
C GLU A 11 -23.95 8.81 15.12
N HIS A 12 -23.34 7.69 14.74
CA HIS A 12 -24.07 6.48 14.32
C HIS A 12 -24.51 5.60 15.49
N ALA A 13 -23.73 5.53 16.57
CA ALA A 13 -24.12 4.84 17.82
C ALA A 13 -25.14 5.65 18.63
N ASN A 14 -25.17 6.98 18.49
CA ASN A 14 -26.21 7.83 19.07
C ASN A 14 -27.41 8.05 18.15
N ARG A 15 -27.51 7.34 17.00
CA ARG A 15 -28.78 7.32 16.27
C ARG A 15 -29.83 6.72 17.21
N PRO A 16 -30.97 7.41 17.44
CA PRO A 16 -32.04 6.88 18.25
C PRO A 16 -32.42 5.50 17.72
N SER A 17 -32.56 4.52 18.62
CA SER A 17 -33.01 3.19 18.24
C SER A 17 -34.30 3.33 17.45
N GLN A 18 -34.32 2.87 16.19
CA GLN A 18 -35.52 3.01 15.36
C GLN A 18 -36.63 2.06 15.78
N HIS A 19 -36.27 1.01 16.51
CA HIS A 19 -37.18 0.06 17.09
C HIS A 19 -37.23 0.27 18.60
N SER A 20 -38.44 0.36 19.15
CA SER A 20 -38.64 0.25 20.60
C SER A 20 -38.24 -1.14 21.10
N ASP A 21 -37.91 -1.26 22.39
CA ASP A 21 -37.62 -2.56 23.02
C ASP A 21 -38.73 -3.60 22.79
N ARG A 22 -39.98 -3.14 22.71
CA ARG A 22 -41.13 -4.01 22.43
C ARG A 22 -41.10 -4.52 20.99
N GLU A 23 -40.83 -3.65 20.03
CA GLU A 23 -40.69 -4.05 18.62
C GLU A 23 -39.50 -4.97 18.43
N MET A 24 -38.37 -4.67 19.07
CA MET A 24 -37.18 -5.50 18.99
C MET A 24 -37.43 -6.91 19.54
N ARG A 25 -38.07 -7.02 20.71
CA ARG A 25 -38.51 -8.32 21.25
C ARG A 25 -39.46 -9.06 20.30
N CYS A 26 -40.38 -8.36 19.64
CA CYS A 26 -41.29 -8.95 18.67
C CYS A 26 -40.53 -9.47 17.43
N ILE A 27 -39.63 -8.66 16.87
CA ILE A 27 -38.79 -9.02 15.72
C ILE A 27 -37.95 -10.26 16.04
N MET A 28 -37.27 -10.26 17.18
CA MET A 28 -36.40 -11.36 17.60
C MET A 28 -37.16 -12.64 17.95
N SER A 29 -38.38 -12.55 18.49
CA SER A 29 -39.19 -13.73 18.81
C SER A 29 -39.96 -14.30 17.61
N THR A 30 -40.26 -13.50 16.59
CA THR A 30 -41.13 -13.92 15.47
C THR A 30 -40.41 -14.07 14.13
N ARG A 31 -39.59 -13.09 13.75
CA ARG A 31 -38.95 -13.05 12.42
C ARG A 31 -37.62 -13.78 12.42
N LEU A 32 -36.83 -13.64 13.48
CA LEU A 32 -35.50 -14.25 13.53
C LEU A 32 -35.55 -15.79 13.44
N PRO A 33 -36.43 -16.51 14.16
CA PRO A 33 -36.53 -17.97 14.01
C PRO A 33 -36.91 -18.37 12.58
N ARG A 34 -37.82 -17.62 11.95
CA ARG A 34 -38.23 -17.85 10.56
C ARG A 34 -37.07 -17.65 9.59
N ALA A 35 -36.30 -16.58 9.76
CA ALA A 35 -35.07 -16.34 8.99
C ALA A 35 -34.08 -17.51 9.16
N LYS A 36 -33.84 -17.97 10.39
CA LYS A 36 -32.98 -19.12 10.71
C LYS A 36 -33.47 -20.42 10.03
N THR A 37 -34.77 -20.63 9.94
CA THR A 37 -35.36 -21.78 9.22
C THR A 37 -35.44 -21.64 7.69
N GLY A 38 -34.95 -20.53 7.11
CA GLY A 38 -34.86 -20.34 5.66
C GLY A 38 -36.02 -19.58 5.01
N HIS A 39 -36.81 -18.85 5.80
CA HIS A 39 -37.83 -17.96 5.24
C HIS A 39 -37.18 -16.70 4.63
N LEU A 40 -37.10 -16.67 3.30
CA LEU A 40 -36.31 -15.69 2.54
C LEU A 40 -36.65 -14.23 2.85
N LYS A 41 -37.93 -13.88 2.99
CA LYS A 41 -38.33 -12.48 3.27
C LYS A 41 -37.81 -11.98 4.62
N ASP A 42 -37.79 -12.84 5.63
CA ASP A 42 -37.27 -12.46 6.95
C ASP A 42 -35.74 -12.41 6.94
N LEU A 43 -35.09 -13.31 6.19
CA LEU A 43 -33.64 -13.25 6.00
C LEU A 43 -33.21 -11.96 5.27
N LEU A 44 -33.93 -11.57 4.22
CA LEU A 44 -33.74 -10.30 3.49
C LEU A 44 -33.92 -9.09 4.42
N TYR A 45 -34.91 -9.14 5.32
CA TYR A 45 -35.14 -8.08 6.30
C TYR A 45 -33.92 -7.89 7.22
N PHE A 46 -33.34 -8.97 7.74
CA PHE A 46 -32.12 -8.86 8.56
C PHE A 46 -30.90 -8.49 7.71
N SER A 47 -30.72 -9.08 6.53
CA SER A 47 -29.58 -8.81 5.64
C SER A 47 -29.52 -7.34 5.22
N GLY A 48 -30.65 -6.71 4.88
CA GLY A 48 -30.72 -5.27 4.65
C GLY A 48 -30.64 -4.46 5.96
N GLY A 49 -31.27 -4.94 7.02
CA GLY A 49 -31.36 -4.24 8.29
C GLY A 49 -30.02 -4.05 9.00
N VAL A 50 -29.11 -5.03 8.94
CA VAL A 50 -27.76 -4.92 9.56
C VAL A 50 -26.87 -3.84 8.92
N ARG A 51 -27.28 -3.28 7.78
CA ARG A 51 -26.63 -2.09 7.20
C ARG A 51 -27.08 -0.80 7.87
N GLU A 52 -28.34 -0.75 8.29
CA GLU A 52 -29.00 0.49 8.74
C GLU A 52 -29.11 0.57 10.27
N TYR A 53 -29.21 -0.59 10.93
CA TYR A 53 -29.60 -0.74 12.32
C TYR A 53 -28.51 -1.43 13.14
N SER A 54 -27.90 -0.69 14.07
CA SER A 54 -26.87 -1.22 14.97
C SER A 54 -27.45 -2.24 15.95
N GLU A 55 -28.76 -2.20 16.21
CA GLU A 55 -29.47 -3.14 17.08
C GLU A 55 -29.48 -4.57 16.51
N PHE A 56 -29.27 -4.73 15.20
CA PHE A 56 -29.17 -6.05 14.56
C PHE A 56 -27.74 -6.62 14.60
N ILE A 57 -26.77 -5.89 15.13
CA ILE A 57 -25.39 -6.34 15.31
C ILE A 57 -25.30 -7.13 16.63
N VAL A 58 -25.95 -8.30 16.63
CA VAL A 58 -26.06 -9.21 17.78
C VAL A 58 -25.85 -10.67 17.34
N PRO A 59 -25.34 -11.55 18.24
CA PRO A 59 -24.99 -12.92 17.87
C PRO A 59 -26.12 -13.70 17.21
N GLU A 60 -27.35 -13.53 17.66
CA GLU A 60 -28.49 -14.33 17.20
C GLU A 60 -28.84 -14.04 15.73
N VAL A 61 -28.64 -12.80 15.27
CA VAL A 61 -28.81 -12.43 13.85
C VAL A 61 -27.70 -13.04 13.00
N PHE A 62 -26.46 -13.01 13.50
CA PHE A 62 -25.32 -13.63 12.82
C PHE A 62 -25.46 -15.15 12.74
N GLU A 63 -25.93 -15.81 13.80
CA GLU A 63 -26.25 -17.24 13.77
C GLU A 63 -27.29 -17.57 12.69
N ALA A 64 -28.28 -16.71 12.48
CA ALA A 64 -29.27 -16.93 11.43
C ALA A 64 -28.65 -16.86 10.02
N PHE A 65 -27.67 -15.99 9.79
CA PHE A 65 -26.88 -15.99 8.55
C PHE A 65 -26.00 -17.24 8.43
N LEU A 66 -25.25 -17.55 9.49
CA LEU A 66 -24.30 -18.67 9.52
C LEU A 66 -24.99 -20.03 9.37
N GLU A 67 -26.24 -20.18 9.82
CA GLU A 67 -27.04 -21.38 9.60
C GLU A 67 -27.18 -21.70 8.11
N HIS A 68 -27.33 -20.70 7.24
CA HIS A 68 -27.44 -20.90 5.79
C HIS A 68 -26.09 -21.04 5.09
N LEU A 69 -25.00 -20.81 5.81
CA LEU A 69 -23.63 -20.90 5.31
C LEU A 69 -22.90 -22.19 5.71
N LYS A 70 -23.58 -23.17 6.30
CA LYS A 70 -22.97 -24.48 6.59
C LYS A 70 -22.38 -25.11 5.32
N ALA A 71 -21.15 -25.65 5.39
CA ALA A 71 -20.45 -26.26 4.25
C ALA A 71 -21.24 -27.44 3.66
N SER A 72 -21.98 -28.18 4.50
CA SER A 72 -22.85 -29.28 4.06
C SER A 72 -23.98 -28.87 3.11
N LYS A 73 -24.27 -27.56 3.00
CA LYS A 73 -25.27 -27.00 2.10
C LYS A 73 -24.68 -26.53 0.76
N VAL A 74 -23.35 -26.49 0.62
CA VAL A 74 -22.65 -26.03 -0.60
C VAL A 74 -22.87 -27.04 -1.73
N PRO A 75 -23.44 -26.64 -2.88
CA PRO A 75 -23.56 -27.53 -4.03
C PRO A 75 -22.20 -27.94 -4.60
N SER A 76 -22.12 -29.10 -5.25
CA SER A 76 -20.90 -29.51 -5.96
C SER A 76 -20.54 -28.54 -7.08
N VAL A 77 -19.26 -28.18 -7.18
CA VAL A 77 -18.69 -27.34 -8.24
C VAL A 77 -18.88 -27.95 -9.64
N GLU A 78 -19.04 -29.28 -9.72
CA GLU A 78 -19.31 -29.97 -10.99
C GLU A 78 -20.71 -29.67 -11.53
N THR A 79 -21.66 -29.35 -10.65
CA THR A 79 -23.06 -29.04 -11.01
C THR A 79 -23.34 -27.56 -11.20
N LEU A 80 -22.30 -26.74 -11.14
CA LEU A 80 -22.38 -25.30 -10.90
C LEU A 80 -23.17 -24.52 -11.97
N PRO A 81 -23.04 -24.77 -13.30
CA PRO A 81 -23.87 -24.09 -14.29
C PRO A 81 -25.38 -24.30 -14.07
N THR A 82 -25.77 -25.49 -13.61
CA THR A 82 -27.18 -25.84 -13.37
C THR A 82 -27.66 -25.33 -12.01
N SER A 83 -26.85 -25.48 -10.96
CA SER A 83 -27.22 -25.05 -9.61
C SER A 83 -27.26 -23.51 -9.51
N PHE A 84 -26.33 -22.81 -10.15
CA PHE A 84 -26.22 -21.35 -10.15
C PHE A 84 -27.15 -20.65 -11.15
N ALA A 85 -27.99 -21.41 -11.85
CA ALA A 85 -28.92 -20.86 -12.84
C ALA A 85 -29.90 -19.87 -12.21
N LYS A 86 -30.11 -18.73 -12.86
CA LYS A 86 -31.08 -17.71 -12.47
C LYS A 86 -32.44 -17.95 -13.14
N LYS A 87 -33.50 -17.50 -12.47
CA LYS A 87 -34.85 -17.33 -13.03
C LYS A 87 -34.90 -16.03 -13.83
N GLU A 88 -35.97 -15.82 -14.59
CA GLU A 88 -36.19 -14.59 -15.38
C GLU A 88 -36.19 -13.32 -14.52
N ASN A 89 -36.64 -13.43 -13.26
CA ASN A 89 -36.63 -12.32 -12.31
C ASN A 89 -35.26 -12.08 -11.64
N GLY A 90 -34.20 -12.74 -12.09
CA GLY A 90 -32.83 -12.59 -11.57
C GLY A 90 -32.51 -13.39 -10.30
N SER A 91 -33.50 -13.99 -9.62
CA SER A 91 -33.27 -14.83 -8.44
C SER A 91 -32.69 -16.20 -8.81
N PHE A 92 -31.96 -16.85 -7.91
CA PHE A 92 -31.45 -18.21 -8.17
C PHE A 92 -32.59 -19.24 -8.23
N LYS A 93 -32.44 -20.26 -9.09
CA LYS A 93 -33.36 -21.39 -9.14
C LYS A 93 -33.26 -22.23 -7.86
N ASP A 94 -32.05 -22.46 -7.38
CA ASP A 94 -31.81 -23.14 -6.10
C ASP A 94 -32.04 -22.17 -4.92
N GLN A 95 -32.98 -22.53 -4.05
CA GLN A 95 -33.28 -21.76 -2.85
C GLN A 95 -32.10 -21.72 -1.87
N LYS A 96 -31.28 -22.77 -1.78
CA LYS A 96 -30.12 -22.80 -0.89
C LYS A 96 -29.10 -21.73 -1.27
N ILE A 97 -28.84 -21.57 -2.56
CA ILE A 97 -27.93 -20.53 -3.07
C ILE A 97 -28.51 -19.14 -2.79
N THR A 98 -29.82 -18.95 -2.94
CA THR A 98 -30.47 -17.68 -2.59
C THR A 98 -30.27 -17.34 -1.10
N LEU A 99 -30.49 -18.30 -0.21
CA LEU A 99 -30.32 -18.10 1.23
C LEU A 99 -28.85 -17.84 1.61
N ALA A 100 -27.91 -18.58 1.02
CA ALA A 100 -26.48 -18.37 1.24
C ALA A 100 -26.03 -17.01 0.70
N PHE A 101 -26.50 -16.59 -0.47
CA PHE A 101 -26.21 -15.28 -1.05
C PHE A 101 -26.68 -14.14 -0.14
N GLU A 102 -27.92 -14.19 0.35
CA GLU A 102 -28.44 -13.16 1.26
C GLU A 102 -27.74 -13.18 2.62
N SER A 103 -27.22 -14.33 3.05
CA SER A 103 -26.43 -14.47 4.28
C SER A 103 -25.03 -13.88 4.14
N ILE A 104 -24.33 -14.14 3.03
CA ILE A 104 -23.06 -13.46 2.69
C ILE A 104 -23.26 -11.95 2.60
N ARG A 105 -24.34 -11.52 1.94
CA ARG A 105 -24.71 -10.10 1.87
C ARG A 105 -24.99 -9.51 3.25
N GLY A 106 -25.66 -10.24 4.13
CA GLY A 106 -25.94 -9.80 5.50
C GLY A 106 -24.66 -9.58 6.29
N LEU A 107 -23.74 -10.57 6.24
CA LEU A 107 -22.41 -10.43 6.82
C LEU A 107 -21.67 -9.21 6.22
N ALA A 108 -21.60 -9.09 4.89
CA ALA A 108 -20.95 -7.97 4.22
C ALA A 108 -21.54 -6.60 4.59
N ASN A 109 -22.87 -6.50 4.68
CA ASN A 109 -23.58 -5.27 5.02
C ASN A 109 -23.27 -4.78 6.45
N SER A 110 -22.92 -5.70 7.36
CA SER A 110 -22.55 -5.35 8.74
C SER A 110 -21.19 -4.63 8.84
N ALA A 111 -20.37 -4.61 7.77
CA ALA A 111 -19.05 -3.98 7.76
C ALA A 111 -19.09 -2.47 8.07
N VAL A 112 -20.23 -1.81 7.84
CA VAL A 112 -20.42 -0.39 8.21
C VAL A 112 -20.36 -0.16 9.72
N PHE A 113 -20.58 -1.21 10.53
CA PHE A 113 -20.50 -1.20 11.97
C PHE A 113 -19.23 -1.88 12.50
N LYS A 114 -18.12 -1.84 11.76
CA LYS A 114 -16.84 -2.48 12.14
C LYS A 114 -16.40 -2.17 13.57
N ASP A 115 -16.58 -0.94 14.05
CA ASP A 115 -16.12 -0.54 15.39
C ASP A 115 -17.01 -1.16 16.48
N LEU A 116 -18.30 -1.38 16.20
CA LEU A 116 -19.21 -2.10 17.09
C LEU A 116 -18.89 -3.60 17.09
N MET A 117 -18.56 -4.17 15.93
CA MET A 117 -18.04 -5.54 15.81
C MET A 117 -16.77 -5.69 16.65
N GLU A 118 -15.87 -4.70 16.59
CA GLU A 118 -14.68 -4.66 17.42
C GLU A 118 -15.00 -4.65 18.91
N MET A 119 -16.07 -4.00 19.38
CA MET A 119 -16.43 -4.03 20.81
C MET A 119 -17.05 -5.35 21.27
N ARG A 120 -17.71 -6.10 20.37
CA ARG A 120 -18.45 -7.34 20.67
C ARG A 120 -17.62 -8.59 20.34
N THR A 121 -16.78 -9.01 21.28
CA THR A 121 -15.87 -10.15 21.09
C THR A 121 -16.58 -11.45 20.74
N GLU A 122 -17.80 -11.65 21.25
CA GLU A 122 -18.63 -12.82 20.99
C GLU A 122 -18.96 -13.01 19.51
N LEU A 123 -19.08 -11.93 18.74
CA LEU A 123 -19.33 -11.99 17.30
C LEU A 123 -18.11 -12.48 16.53
N GLY A 124 -16.92 -12.02 16.90
CA GLY A 124 -15.69 -12.51 16.29
C GLY A 124 -15.41 -13.97 16.62
N GLU A 125 -15.68 -14.40 17.85
CA GLU A 125 -15.55 -15.80 18.26
C GLU A 125 -16.52 -16.72 17.49
N LEU A 126 -17.77 -16.27 17.33
CA LEU A 126 -18.76 -16.95 16.52
C LEU A 126 -18.32 -17.07 15.04
N LEU A 127 -17.83 -15.99 14.44
CA LEU A 127 -17.38 -15.98 13.05
C LEU A 127 -16.17 -16.88 12.83
N VAL A 128 -15.19 -16.86 13.74
CA VAL A 128 -14.02 -17.75 13.68
C VAL A 128 -14.45 -19.21 13.77
N ALA A 129 -15.37 -19.54 14.69
CA ALA A 129 -15.85 -20.91 14.86
C ALA A 129 -16.57 -21.45 13.62
N CYS A 130 -17.26 -20.59 12.86
CA CYS A 130 -17.95 -20.94 11.62
C CYS A 130 -17.17 -20.58 10.35
N TRP A 131 -15.91 -20.13 10.45
CA TRP A 131 -15.19 -19.61 9.30
C TRP A 131 -14.99 -20.62 8.16
N PRO A 132 -14.68 -21.91 8.42
CA PRO A 132 -14.55 -22.91 7.34
C PRO A 132 -15.83 -23.08 6.51
N ASP A 133 -16.99 -22.96 7.16
CA ASP A 133 -18.31 -23.01 6.52
C ASP A 133 -18.53 -21.79 5.62
N VAL A 134 -18.28 -20.59 6.15
CA VAL A 134 -18.36 -19.33 5.40
C VAL A 134 -17.40 -19.33 4.21
N LEU A 135 -16.15 -19.75 4.43
CA LEU A 135 -15.11 -19.81 3.41
C LEU A 135 -15.49 -20.76 2.26
N SER A 136 -16.15 -21.89 2.56
CA SER A 136 -16.63 -22.82 1.54
C SER A 136 -17.64 -22.17 0.58
N TRP A 137 -18.56 -21.35 1.10
CA TRP A 137 -19.49 -20.58 0.27
C TRP A 137 -18.80 -19.43 -0.47
N MET A 138 -17.85 -18.76 0.16
CA MET A 138 -17.07 -17.71 -0.51
C MET A 138 -16.32 -18.27 -1.73
N TRP A 139 -15.71 -19.45 -1.60
CA TRP A 139 -15.10 -20.16 -2.74
C TRP A 139 -16.14 -20.54 -3.80
N PHE A 140 -17.30 -21.07 -3.41
CA PHE A 140 -18.36 -21.40 -4.35
C PHE A 140 -18.79 -20.18 -5.19
N PHE A 141 -19.03 -19.04 -4.55
CA PHE A 141 -19.37 -17.80 -5.24
C PHE A 141 -18.22 -17.24 -6.07
N PHE A 142 -16.98 -17.34 -5.58
CA PHE A 142 -15.80 -16.92 -6.31
C PHE A 142 -15.65 -17.71 -7.63
N ILE A 143 -15.70 -19.04 -7.55
CA ILE A 143 -15.61 -19.93 -8.72
C ILE A 143 -16.75 -19.65 -9.69
N ALA A 144 -17.98 -19.51 -9.20
CA ALA A 144 -19.16 -19.20 -10.02
C ALA A 144 -19.00 -17.90 -10.82
N CYS A 145 -18.58 -16.83 -10.14
CA CYS A 145 -18.58 -15.49 -10.70
C CYS A 145 -17.35 -15.20 -11.55
N PHE A 146 -16.17 -15.64 -11.10
CA PHE A 146 -14.89 -15.20 -11.66
C PHE A 146 -14.17 -16.28 -12.47
N GLU A 147 -14.20 -17.54 -12.04
CA GLU A 147 -13.55 -18.62 -12.81
C GLU A 147 -14.45 -19.15 -13.93
N ARG A 148 -15.74 -19.37 -13.63
CA ARG A 148 -16.72 -19.90 -14.58
C ARG A 148 -17.50 -18.82 -15.33
N ASN A 149 -17.39 -17.56 -14.89
CA ASN A 149 -17.98 -16.40 -15.55
C ASN A 149 -19.50 -16.54 -15.81
N LEU A 150 -20.26 -17.05 -14.83
CA LEU A 150 -21.68 -17.38 -15.01
C LEU A 150 -22.64 -16.20 -14.84
N VAL A 151 -22.12 -14.99 -14.64
CA VAL A 151 -22.89 -13.80 -14.31
C VAL A 151 -22.34 -12.57 -15.02
N ASP A 152 -23.18 -11.56 -15.16
CA ASP A 152 -22.78 -10.26 -15.70
C ASP A 152 -21.79 -9.51 -14.79
N ASN A 153 -21.18 -8.46 -15.34
CA ASN A 153 -20.19 -7.65 -14.63
C ASN A 153 -20.76 -6.88 -13.43
N ALA A 154 -22.04 -6.52 -13.45
CA ALA A 154 -22.67 -5.83 -12.33
C ALA A 154 -22.75 -6.75 -11.11
N PHE A 155 -23.13 -8.01 -11.32
CA PHE A 155 -23.14 -9.02 -10.27
C PHE A 155 -21.73 -9.40 -9.81
N LYS A 156 -20.75 -9.49 -10.71
CA LYS A 156 -19.34 -9.69 -10.32
C LYS A 156 -18.85 -8.62 -9.37
N ASN A 157 -19.10 -7.34 -9.69
CA ASN A 157 -18.67 -6.23 -8.84
C ASN A 157 -19.35 -6.25 -7.47
N PHE A 158 -20.65 -6.57 -7.44
CA PHE A 158 -21.37 -6.78 -6.18
C PHE A 158 -20.75 -7.92 -5.35
N MET A 159 -20.47 -9.06 -5.98
CA MET A 159 -19.92 -10.23 -5.31
C MET A 159 -18.51 -9.96 -4.79
N LEU A 160 -17.65 -9.34 -5.59
CA LEU A 160 -16.32 -8.88 -5.19
C LEU A 160 -16.39 -8.08 -3.89
N ARG A 161 -17.21 -7.01 -3.87
CA ARG A 161 -17.37 -6.15 -2.70
C ARG A 161 -17.88 -6.94 -1.50
N SER A 162 -18.85 -7.83 -1.70
CA SER A 162 -19.39 -8.66 -0.62
C SER A 162 -18.34 -9.59 -0.02
N LEU A 163 -17.55 -10.29 -0.84
CA LEU A 163 -16.47 -11.15 -0.36
C LEU A 163 -15.42 -10.34 0.42
N CYS A 164 -15.02 -9.17 -0.07
CA CYS A 164 -14.08 -8.30 0.65
C CYS A 164 -14.65 -7.83 2.00
N MET A 165 -15.92 -7.45 2.05
CA MET A 165 -16.54 -6.97 3.29
C MET A 165 -16.74 -8.09 4.31
N VAL A 166 -16.94 -9.34 3.89
CA VAL A 166 -16.94 -10.49 4.81
C VAL A 166 -15.57 -10.65 5.48
N PHE A 167 -14.46 -10.47 4.74
CA PHE A 167 -13.13 -10.43 5.37
C PHE A 167 -12.98 -9.26 6.32
N THR A 168 -13.45 -8.05 5.97
CA THR A 168 -13.43 -6.89 6.88
C THR A 168 -14.15 -7.18 8.20
N VAL A 169 -15.28 -7.88 8.14
CA VAL A 169 -16.08 -8.24 9.32
C VAL A 169 -15.42 -9.36 10.13
N GLY A 170 -14.78 -10.34 9.48
CA GLY A 170 -14.05 -11.41 10.18
C GLY A 170 -12.73 -10.95 10.80
N CYS A 171 -11.99 -10.08 10.11
CA CYS A 171 -10.61 -9.70 10.44
C CYS A 171 -10.52 -8.39 11.24
N HIS A 172 -11.52 -8.09 12.06
CA HIS A 172 -11.61 -6.83 12.79
C HIS A 172 -10.70 -6.75 14.04
N ARG A 173 -10.15 -7.88 14.52
CA ARG A 173 -9.14 -7.91 15.59
C ARG A 173 -8.04 -8.91 15.26
N GLY A 174 -6.80 -8.58 15.63
CA GLY A 174 -5.63 -9.41 15.32
C GLY A 174 -5.78 -10.89 15.71
N LYS A 175 -6.36 -11.20 16.88
CA LYS A 175 -6.59 -12.61 17.29
C LYS A 175 -7.52 -13.38 16.33
N PHE A 176 -8.53 -12.72 15.78
CA PHE A 176 -9.48 -13.33 14.85
C PHE A 176 -8.89 -13.40 13.45
N THR A 177 -8.19 -12.34 13.02
CA THR A 177 -7.46 -12.32 11.75
C THR A 177 -6.45 -13.46 11.64
N ILE A 178 -5.71 -13.75 12.73
CA ILE A 178 -4.79 -14.89 12.78
C ILE A 178 -5.57 -16.21 12.64
N ALA A 179 -6.63 -16.43 13.41
CA ALA A 179 -7.41 -17.67 13.33
C ALA A 179 -8.07 -17.89 11.95
N ILE A 180 -8.51 -16.81 11.30
CA ILE A 180 -9.04 -16.83 9.94
C ILE A 180 -7.94 -17.14 8.93
N ALA A 181 -6.76 -16.52 9.07
CA ALA A 181 -5.60 -16.77 8.22
C ALA A 181 -5.12 -18.23 8.32
N ASP A 182 -5.14 -18.80 9.53
CA ASP A 182 -4.79 -20.20 9.81
C ASP A 182 -5.79 -21.20 9.21
N THR A 183 -6.97 -20.75 8.76
CA THR A 183 -7.92 -21.61 8.05
C THR A 183 -7.47 -21.80 6.61
N PRO A 184 -7.20 -23.05 6.15
CA PRO A 184 -6.65 -23.30 4.82
C PRO A 184 -7.50 -22.71 3.70
N GLY A 185 -6.85 -21.96 2.81
CA GLY A 185 -7.50 -21.35 1.65
C GLY A 185 -8.05 -19.94 1.88
N SER A 186 -8.02 -19.40 3.11
CA SER A 186 -8.38 -18.00 3.38
C SER A 186 -7.43 -17.03 2.67
N ILE A 187 -6.12 -17.22 2.84
CA ILE A 187 -5.09 -16.37 2.24
C ILE A 187 -5.07 -16.55 0.73
N ARG A 188 -5.21 -17.79 0.24
CA ARG A 188 -5.33 -18.07 -1.19
C ARG A 188 -6.52 -17.34 -1.81
N LEU A 189 -7.70 -17.39 -1.20
CA LEU A 189 -8.87 -16.69 -1.73
C LEU A 189 -8.68 -15.17 -1.72
N ALA A 190 -8.17 -14.60 -0.63
CA ALA A 190 -7.84 -13.17 -0.54
C ALA A 190 -6.83 -12.75 -1.62
N THR A 191 -5.83 -13.59 -1.90
CA THR A 191 -4.85 -13.35 -2.96
C THR A 191 -5.49 -13.38 -4.33
N LEU A 192 -6.32 -14.38 -4.64
CA LEU A 192 -7.00 -14.46 -5.92
C LEU A 192 -7.95 -13.28 -6.14
N ILE A 193 -8.69 -12.86 -5.11
CA ILE A 193 -9.52 -11.65 -5.14
C ILE A 193 -8.66 -10.42 -5.45
N SER A 194 -7.51 -10.27 -4.79
CA SER A 194 -6.58 -9.16 -5.06
C SER A 194 -6.00 -9.20 -6.48
N MET A 195 -5.99 -10.35 -7.14
CA MET A 195 -5.46 -10.53 -8.50
C MET A 195 -6.56 -10.58 -9.58
N LEU A 196 -7.83 -10.35 -9.24
CA LEU A 196 -8.90 -10.25 -10.24
C LEU A 196 -8.71 -9.05 -11.15
N ASP A 197 -9.09 -9.19 -12.42
CA ASP A 197 -9.06 -8.15 -13.44
C ASP A 197 -7.73 -7.40 -13.55
N ILE A 198 -6.64 -8.14 -13.76
CA ILE A 198 -5.28 -7.59 -13.93
C ILE A 198 -5.24 -6.55 -15.05
N GLU A 199 -5.99 -6.79 -16.13
CA GLU A 199 -6.05 -5.93 -17.31
C GLU A 199 -6.94 -4.67 -17.11
N GLY A 200 -7.83 -4.67 -16.11
CA GLY A 200 -8.74 -3.56 -15.83
C GLY A 200 -9.90 -3.47 -16.83
N THR A 201 -10.45 -4.61 -17.20
CA THR A 201 -11.53 -4.76 -18.20
C THR A 201 -12.93 -4.52 -17.64
N TYR A 202 -13.17 -4.79 -16.36
CA TYR A 202 -14.52 -4.66 -15.76
C TYR A 202 -14.57 -4.13 -14.32
N MET A 203 -13.45 -4.13 -13.59
CA MET A 203 -13.33 -3.56 -12.26
C MET A 203 -12.92 -2.09 -12.34
N SER A 204 -13.54 -1.24 -11.53
CA SER A 204 -13.05 0.11 -11.34
C SER A 204 -11.73 0.10 -10.55
N GLN A 205 -10.99 1.21 -10.59
CA GLN A 205 -9.79 1.36 -9.75
C GLN A 205 -10.12 1.28 -8.25
N GLU A 206 -11.29 1.78 -7.84
CA GLU A 206 -11.77 1.66 -6.45
C GLU A 206 -11.99 0.18 -6.09
N ASP A 207 -12.62 -0.60 -6.98
CA ASP A 207 -12.84 -2.02 -6.76
C ASP A 207 -11.53 -2.81 -6.65
N ALA A 208 -10.50 -2.43 -7.42
CA ALA A 208 -9.17 -3.04 -7.33
C ALA A 208 -8.49 -2.75 -5.98
N ILE A 209 -8.66 -1.54 -5.43
CA ILE A 209 -8.19 -1.19 -4.08
C ILE A 209 -8.93 -2.02 -3.02
N VAL A 210 -10.27 -2.08 -3.11
CA VAL A 210 -11.11 -2.90 -2.21
C VAL A 210 -10.75 -4.38 -2.28
N GLY A 211 -10.44 -4.90 -3.46
CA GLY A 211 -9.96 -6.28 -3.68
C GLY A 211 -8.63 -6.58 -2.99
N THR A 212 -7.81 -5.57 -2.71
CA THR A 212 -6.51 -5.74 -2.04
C THR A 212 -6.65 -5.76 -0.51
N ALA A 213 -7.73 -5.21 0.05
CA ALA A 213 -7.92 -5.08 1.49
C ALA A 213 -7.90 -6.41 2.27
N PRO A 214 -8.55 -7.51 1.81
CA PRO A 214 -8.49 -8.80 2.50
C PRO A 214 -7.06 -9.29 2.76
N LEU A 215 -6.19 -9.14 1.76
CA LEU A 215 -4.80 -9.57 1.86
C LEU A 215 -4.01 -8.73 2.87
N LEU A 216 -4.30 -7.43 2.92
CA LEU A 216 -3.66 -6.50 3.87
C LEU A 216 -3.96 -6.86 5.32
N PHE A 217 -5.18 -7.32 5.65
CA PHE A 217 -5.51 -7.72 7.03
C PHE A 217 -4.56 -8.79 7.55
N PHE A 218 -4.24 -9.79 6.72
CA PHE A 218 -3.34 -10.88 7.11
C PHE A 218 -1.90 -10.40 7.25
N LEU A 219 -1.42 -9.63 6.28
CA LEU A 219 -0.05 -9.15 6.24
C LEU A 219 0.27 -8.12 7.33
N ASP A 220 -0.70 -7.28 7.72
CA ASP A 220 -0.54 -6.28 8.78
C ASP A 220 -0.56 -6.90 10.19
N THR A 221 -1.26 -8.02 10.36
CA THR A 221 -1.40 -8.66 11.69
C THR A 221 -0.19 -9.50 12.08
N LYS A 222 0.31 -10.33 11.16
CA LYS A 222 1.45 -11.22 11.39
C LYS A 222 2.03 -11.69 10.06
N PRO A 223 3.08 -11.02 9.53
CA PRO A 223 3.76 -11.53 8.34
C PRO A 223 4.50 -12.83 8.71
N ASP A 224 3.99 -13.96 8.23
CA ASP A 224 4.58 -15.29 8.36
C ASP A 224 5.05 -15.77 6.98
N VAL A 225 6.17 -16.50 6.92
CA VAL A 225 6.69 -17.06 5.66
C VAL A 225 5.63 -17.96 5.01
N SER A 226 4.89 -18.74 5.81
CA SER A 226 3.82 -19.60 5.32
C SER A 226 2.70 -18.83 4.60
N TYR A 227 2.40 -17.61 5.04
CA TYR A 227 1.39 -16.76 4.39
C TYR A 227 1.91 -16.31 3.02
N LEU A 228 3.18 -15.93 2.94
CA LEU A 228 3.81 -15.55 1.69
C LEU A 228 3.90 -16.73 0.70
N ASP A 229 4.16 -17.93 1.19
CA ASP A 229 4.16 -19.16 0.39
C ASP A 229 2.76 -19.44 -0.20
N GLU A 230 1.69 -19.26 0.59
CA GLU A 230 0.31 -19.42 0.10
C GLU A 230 -0.06 -18.34 -0.93
N ILE A 231 0.33 -17.08 -0.71
CA ILE A 231 0.18 -16.00 -1.70
C ILE A 231 0.89 -16.37 -3.01
N LEU A 232 2.13 -16.83 -2.92
CA LEU A 232 2.93 -17.21 -4.07
C LEU A 232 2.31 -18.39 -4.82
N ALA A 233 1.84 -19.41 -4.09
CA ALA A 233 1.16 -20.56 -4.68
C ALA A 233 -0.16 -20.16 -5.37
N ALA A 234 -0.92 -19.21 -4.80
CA ALA A 234 -2.15 -18.71 -5.37
C ALA A 234 -1.95 -18.04 -6.74
N VAL A 235 -0.80 -17.40 -6.96
CA VAL A 235 -0.41 -16.80 -8.25
C VAL A 235 0.43 -17.74 -9.13
N GLY A 236 0.40 -19.05 -8.86
CA GLY A 236 1.09 -20.06 -9.67
C GLY A 236 2.62 -19.97 -9.61
N GLY A 237 3.17 -19.39 -8.54
CA GLY A 237 4.61 -19.17 -8.39
C GLY A 237 5.14 -17.92 -9.07
N ASP A 238 4.30 -17.12 -9.74
CA ASP A 238 4.75 -15.91 -10.45
C ASP A 238 4.77 -14.68 -9.53
N ALA A 239 5.82 -14.60 -8.71
CA ALA A 239 6.08 -13.45 -7.86
C ALA A 239 6.19 -12.14 -8.65
N LYS A 240 6.71 -12.19 -9.88
CA LYS A 240 6.92 -11.00 -10.71
C LYS A 240 5.60 -10.45 -11.20
N LEU A 241 4.69 -11.31 -11.65
CA LEU A 241 3.33 -10.93 -12.03
C LEU A 241 2.64 -10.21 -10.87
N PHE A 242 2.58 -10.86 -9.68
CA PHE A 242 1.94 -10.29 -8.50
C PHE A 242 2.47 -8.88 -8.18
N ILE A 243 3.79 -8.74 -8.03
CA ILE A 243 4.40 -7.44 -7.71
C ILE A 243 4.16 -6.41 -8.83
N SER A 244 4.26 -6.81 -10.10
CA SER A 244 4.04 -5.89 -11.22
C SER A 244 2.60 -5.35 -11.23
N THR A 245 1.62 -6.20 -10.95
CA THR A 245 0.21 -5.81 -10.84
C THR A 245 0.00 -4.82 -9.70
N MET A 246 0.57 -5.08 -8.52
CA MET A 246 0.44 -4.19 -7.36
C MET A 246 1.09 -2.83 -7.59
N VAL A 247 2.29 -2.80 -8.19
CA VAL A 247 2.97 -1.54 -8.57
C VAL A 247 2.15 -0.76 -9.61
N THR A 248 1.63 -1.41 -10.64
CA THR A 248 0.80 -0.75 -11.66
C THR A 248 -0.48 -0.15 -11.05
N ARG A 249 -1.11 -0.84 -10.10
CA ARG A 249 -2.30 -0.32 -9.42
C ARG A 249 -1.97 0.83 -8.48
N PHE A 250 -0.84 0.76 -7.78
CA PHE A 250 -0.33 1.86 -6.98
C PHE A 250 -0.10 3.12 -7.82
N ASP A 251 0.61 2.99 -8.95
CA ASP A 251 0.86 4.10 -9.87
C ASP A 251 -0.46 4.69 -10.41
N ARG A 252 -1.43 3.85 -10.79
CA ARG A 252 -2.76 4.32 -11.24
C ARG A 252 -3.51 5.08 -10.16
N ALA A 253 -3.51 4.57 -8.93
CA ALA A 253 -4.18 5.22 -7.80
C ALA A 253 -3.52 6.57 -7.43
N LEU A 254 -2.19 6.68 -7.48
CA LEU A 254 -1.48 7.95 -7.27
C LEU A 254 -1.82 9.02 -8.32
N ASN A 255 -2.17 8.60 -9.53
CA ASN A 255 -2.51 9.51 -10.62
C ASN A 255 -4.01 9.82 -10.73
N THR A 256 -4.85 9.27 -9.85
CA THR A 256 -6.30 9.47 -9.84
C THR A 256 -6.71 10.27 -8.60
N PRO A 257 -7.03 11.58 -8.73
CA PRO A 257 -7.29 12.47 -7.60
C PRO A 257 -8.32 11.95 -6.58
N GLU A 258 -9.37 11.28 -7.05
CA GLU A 258 -10.46 10.74 -6.23
C GLU A 258 -10.04 9.54 -5.37
N LEU A 259 -8.86 8.97 -5.63
CA LEU A 259 -8.35 7.76 -4.96
C LEU A 259 -7.08 8.02 -4.14
N LEU A 260 -6.59 9.26 -4.13
CA LEU A 260 -5.35 9.65 -3.44
C LEU A 260 -5.37 9.37 -1.93
N ASP A 261 -6.54 9.38 -1.31
CA ASP A 261 -6.74 9.14 0.11
C ASP A 261 -6.94 7.66 0.46
N ARG A 262 -7.08 6.74 -0.51
CA ARG A 262 -7.33 5.32 -0.23
C ARG A 262 -6.29 4.40 -0.85
N GLY A 263 -6.00 4.58 -2.13
CA GLY A 263 -5.12 3.69 -2.88
C GLY A 263 -3.67 3.70 -2.36
N PRO A 264 -3.03 4.86 -2.23
CA PRO A 264 -1.63 4.93 -1.77
C PRO A 264 -1.40 4.28 -0.41
N VAL A 265 -2.33 4.41 0.54
CA VAL A 265 -2.26 3.73 1.86
C VAL A 265 -2.19 2.23 1.67
N ALA A 266 -3.17 1.66 0.95
CA ALA A 266 -3.32 0.21 0.81
C ALA A 266 -2.05 -0.43 0.23
N TYR A 267 -1.52 0.11 -0.88
CA TYR A 267 -0.34 -0.47 -1.51
C TYR A 267 0.96 -0.16 -0.78
N THR A 268 1.07 0.98 -0.09
CA THR A 268 2.25 1.26 0.75
C THR A 268 2.34 0.26 1.90
N THR A 269 1.23 -0.02 2.59
CA THR A 269 1.17 -1.06 3.63
C THR A 269 1.56 -2.43 3.08
N LEU A 270 1.09 -2.78 1.88
CA LEU A 270 1.48 -4.03 1.21
C LEU A 270 3.00 -4.09 0.99
N PHE A 271 3.60 -3.04 0.44
CA PHE A 271 5.03 -3.02 0.14
C PHE A 271 5.88 -3.09 1.41
N MET A 272 5.43 -2.47 2.50
CA MET A 272 6.10 -2.54 3.80
C MET A 272 6.07 -3.96 4.35
N ALA A 273 4.92 -4.62 4.38
CA ALA A 273 4.80 -5.98 4.88
C ALA A 273 5.63 -6.99 4.07
N LEU A 274 5.81 -6.73 2.77
CA LEU A 274 6.63 -7.56 1.89
C LEU A 274 8.14 -7.25 1.96
N ASP A 275 8.60 -6.23 2.67
CA ASP A 275 10.04 -5.99 2.81
C ASP A 275 10.67 -6.73 4.01
N ASP A 276 9.84 -7.25 4.92
CA ASP A 276 10.28 -7.84 6.19
C ASP A 276 10.89 -9.25 6.08
N ILE A 277 10.70 -9.97 4.95
CA ILE A 277 11.17 -11.36 4.76
C ILE A 277 12.14 -11.44 3.57
N PRO A 278 13.45 -11.17 3.75
CA PRO A 278 14.30 -10.83 2.62
C PRO A 278 14.52 -11.89 1.54
N GLN A 279 14.44 -13.17 1.89
CA GLN A 279 14.73 -14.25 0.95
C GLN A 279 13.51 -14.76 0.20
N HIS A 280 12.30 -14.32 0.58
CA HIS A 280 11.09 -14.83 -0.06
C HIS A 280 10.95 -14.28 -1.49
N PRO A 281 10.51 -15.08 -2.49
CA PRO A 281 10.44 -14.65 -3.90
C PRO A 281 9.63 -13.38 -4.15
N LEU A 282 8.52 -13.16 -3.42
CA LEU A 282 7.72 -11.92 -3.50
C LEU A 282 8.54 -10.70 -3.09
N CYS A 283 9.32 -10.82 -2.02
CA CYS A 283 10.15 -9.75 -1.48
C CYS A 283 11.32 -9.45 -2.43
N VAL A 284 11.92 -10.48 -3.02
CA VAL A 284 12.95 -10.34 -4.07
C VAL A 284 12.37 -9.62 -5.30
N ALA A 285 11.17 -9.99 -5.75
CA ALA A 285 10.48 -9.36 -6.85
C ALA A 285 10.14 -7.87 -6.55
N LEU A 286 9.70 -7.55 -5.34
CA LEU A 286 9.46 -6.17 -4.91
C LEU A 286 10.75 -5.34 -4.94
N ARG A 287 11.85 -5.86 -4.39
CA ARG A 287 13.15 -5.15 -4.40
C ARG A 287 13.67 -4.90 -5.80
N ALA A 288 13.41 -5.80 -6.75
CA ALA A 288 13.75 -5.57 -8.16
C ALA A 288 13.01 -4.37 -8.77
N ARG A 289 11.89 -3.93 -8.19
CA ARG A 289 11.12 -2.74 -8.57
C ARG A 289 11.55 -1.47 -7.83
N ASN A 290 12.54 -1.55 -6.94
CA ASN A 290 13.12 -0.42 -6.22
C ASN A 290 12.08 0.38 -5.40
N PRO A 291 11.52 -0.22 -4.32
CA PRO A 291 10.40 0.34 -3.58
C PRO A 291 10.69 1.73 -3.02
N ILE A 292 11.94 2.02 -2.62
CA ILE A 292 12.30 3.35 -2.11
C ILE A 292 12.11 4.46 -3.16
N VAL A 293 12.32 4.16 -4.44
CA VAL A 293 12.09 5.13 -5.53
C VAL A 293 10.60 5.30 -5.79
N LEU A 294 9.84 4.19 -5.84
CA LEU A 294 8.38 4.22 -6.00
C LEU A 294 7.73 5.06 -4.89
N LEU A 295 8.12 4.83 -3.64
CA LEU A 295 7.57 5.52 -2.48
C LEU A 295 8.04 6.98 -2.40
N THR A 296 9.27 7.31 -2.83
CA THR A 296 9.72 8.71 -2.92
C THR A 296 8.91 9.47 -3.97
N ASN A 297 8.62 8.87 -5.12
CA ASN A 297 7.74 9.47 -6.14
C ASN A 297 6.31 9.65 -5.61
N ALA A 298 5.80 8.69 -4.85
CA ALA A 298 4.51 8.80 -4.20
C ALA A 298 4.44 9.96 -3.19
N LEU A 299 5.51 10.21 -2.43
CA LEU A 299 5.59 11.36 -1.52
C LEU A 299 5.42 12.68 -2.28
N HIS A 300 6.09 12.85 -3.42
CA HIS A 300 5.93 14.05 -4.24
C HIS A 300 4.47 14.28 -4.62
N ARG A 301 3.81 13.22 -5.10
CA ARG A 301 2.42 13.30 -5.55
C ARG A 301 1.46 13.61 -4.41
N LEU A 302 1.64 12.96 -3.25
CA LEU A 302 0.83 13.19 -2.06
C LEU A 302 1.01 14.60 -1.48
N LEU A 303 2.20 15.19 -1.60
CA LEU A 303 2.51 16.53 -1.10
C LEU A 303 1.93 17.66 -1.96
N GLU A 304 1.60 17.41 -3.23
CA GLU A 304 0.92 18.41 -4.07
C GLU A 304 -0.42 18.85 -3.48
N PHE A 305 -1.18 17.92 -2.88
CA PHE A 305 -2.51 18.19 -2.33
C PHE A 305 -2.51 19.18 -1.15
N PRO A 306 -1.76 18.95 -0.05
CA PRO A 306 -1.73 19.88 1.07
C PRO A 306 -1.05 21.21 0.74
N LEU A 307 -0.16 21.26 -0.25
CA LEU A 307 0.47 22.51 -0.69
C LEU A 307 -0.47 23.41 -1.50
N GLN A 308 -1.45 22.84 -2.20
CA GLN A 308 -2.43 23.58 -3.01
C GLN A 308 -3.71 23.93 -2.22
N SER A 309 -3.98 23.22 -1.13
CA SER A 309 -5.19 23.39 -0.34
C SER A 309 -5.04 24.51 0.70
N ASN A 310 -5.74 25.63 0.49
CA ASN A 310 -5.94 26.63 1.55
C ASN A 310 -6.88 26.05 2.61
N PHE A 311 -6.34 25.38 3.64
CA PHE A 311 -7.13 24.81 4.72
C PHE A 311 -7.81 25.92 5.54
N GLY A 312 -9.06 26.24 5.19
CA GLY A 312 -9.98 27.01 6.02
C GLY A 312 -10.64 26.09 7.03
N HIS A 313 -10.33 26.28 8.32
CA HIS A 313 -10.99 25.86 9.58
C HIS A 313 -11.66 24.49 9.77
N SER A 314 -11.83 23.63 8.76
CA SER A 314 -12.29 22.26 8.90
C SER A 314 -11.43 21.33 8.06
N GLU A 315 -10.68 20.48 8.75
CA GLU A 315 -9.84 19.47 8.11
C GLU A 315 -10.69 18.34 7.54
N THR A 316 -10.51 18.03 6.26
CA THR A 316 -11.24 16.93 5.62
C THR A 316 -10.64 15.57 5.99
N GLU A 317 -11.47 14.53 6.05
CA GLU A 317 -11.04 13.14 6.30
C GLU A 317 -9.93 12.71 5.32
N SER A 318 -10.08 13.04 4.03
CA SER A 318 -9.08 12.76 3.00
C SER A 318 -7.72 13.41 3.30
N ALA A 319 -7.68 14.64 3.85
CA ALA A 319 -6.44 15.29 4.22
C ALA A 319 -5.72 14.55 5.36
N MET A 320 -6.47 14.05 6.35
CA MET A 320 -5.93 13.22 7.43
C MET A 320 -5.31 11.94 6.88
N ILE A 321 -5.97 11.27 5.94
CA ILE A 321 -5.48 10.02 5.36
C ILE A 321 -4.25 10.24 4.46
N ILE A 322 -4.23 11.33 3.68
CA ILE A 322 -3.05 11.71 2.89
C ILE A 322 -1.85 11.97 3.79
N ARG A 323 -2.02 12.72 4.89
CA ARG A 323 -0.93 12.93 5.86
C ARG A 323 -0.46 11.63 6.49
N GLN A 324 -1.38 10.73 6.84
CA GLN A 324 -1.03 9.41 7.35
C GLN A 324 -0.20 8.63 6.32
N SER A 325 -0.55 8.69 5.03
CA SER A 325 0.21 8.06 3.95
C SER A 325 1.64 8.61 3.87
N ILE A 326 1.79 9.94 3.91
CA ILE A 326 3.09 10.61 3.92
C ILE A 326 3.94 10.13 5.11
N VAL A 327 3.36 10.09 6.30
CA VAL A 327 4.04 9.65 7.53
C VAL A 327 4.46 8.18 7.44
N THR A 328 3.59 7.31 6.92
CA THR A 328 3.88 5.89 6.72
C THR A 328 5.06 5.71 5.76
N ILE A 329 5.08 6.43 4.63
CA ILE A 329 6.20 6.37 3.68
C ILE A 329 7.49 6.90 4.31
N LEU A 330 7.45 8.05 4.99
CA LEU A 330 8.63 8.60 5.66
C LEU A 330 9.16 7.68 6.75
N SER A 331 8.27 7.01 7.49
CA SER A 331 8.64 5.99 8.48
C SER A 331 9.36 4.81 7.83
N TYR A 332 8.86 4.32 6.69
CA TYR A 332 9.54 3.27 5.93
C TYR A 332 10.93 3.73 5.47
N VAL A 333 11.03 4.90 4.83
CA VAL A 333 12.32 5.46 4.38
C VAL A 333 13.29 5.58 5.56
N ARG A 334 12.84 6.14 6.69
CA ARG A 334 13.66 6.25 7.91
C ARG A 334 14.20 4.88 8.35
N ASN A 335 13.33 3.87 8.44
CA ASN A 335 13.72 2.54 8.92
C ASN A 335 14.71 1.87 7.96
N VAL A 336 14.46 1.97 6.65
CA VAL A 336 15.37 1.46 5.61
C VAL A 336 16.74 2.14 5.67
N LEU A 337 16.77 3.46 5.82
CA LEU A 337 18.03 4.21 5.92
C LEU A 337 18.79 3.93 7.22
N ARG A 338 18.09 3.54 8.29
CA ARG A 338 18.69 3.22 9.59
C ARG A 338 19.27 1.81 9.62
N GLU A 339 18.47 0.80 9.26
CA GLU A 339 18.74 -0.60 9.62
C GLU A 339 19.11 -1.48 8.42
N HIS A 340 18.72 -1.12 7.20
CA HIS A 340 18.86 -2.03 6.07
C HIS A 340 20.34 -2.25 5.69
N PRO A 341 20.79 -3.49 5.40
CA PRO A 341 22.19 -3.75 5.03
C PRO A 341 22.68 -2.96 3.81
N ALA A 342 21.78 -2.71 2.85
CA ALA A 342 22.04 -1.90 1.65
C ALA A 342 21.70 -0.40 1.81
N ARG A 343 21.59 0.12 3.04
CA ARG A 343 21.15 1.50 3.33
C ARG A 343 21.88 2.59 2.54
N PHE A 344 23.17 2.43 2.25
CA PHE A 344 23.93 3.42 1.47
C PHE A 344 23.46 3.51 0.02
N LYS A 345 23.20 2.36 -0.61
CA LYS A 345 22.64 2.29 -1.98
C LYS A 345 21.23 2.88 -2.00
N LEU A 346 20.41 2.51 -1.01
CA LEU A 346 19.02 2.96 -0.90
C LEU A 346 18.95 4.47 -0.64
N ALA A 347 19.83 5.03 0.19
CA ALA A 347 19.97 6.46 0.40
C ALA A 347 20.29 7.21 -0.90
N LEU A 348 21.22 6.69 -1.70
CA LEU A 348 21.56 7.27 -2.99
C LEU A 348 20.36 7.24 -3.94
N GLN A 349 19.63 6.13 -3.98
CA GLN A 349 18.42 5.99 -4.78
C GLN A 349 17.30 6.94 -4.33
N ALA A 350 17.12 7.14 -3.03
CA ALA A 350 16.15 8.10 -2.49
C ALA A 350 16.50 9.55 -2.85
N LEU A 351 17.79 9.93 -2.73
CA LEU A 351 18.29 11.24 -3.16
C LEU A 351 18.08 11.48 -4.65
N GLN A 352 18.47 10.51 -5.49
CA GLN A 352 18.26 10.55 -6.94
C GLN A 352 16.78 10.62 -7.33
N ALA A 353 15.89 10.02 -6.53
CA ALA A 353 14.45 10.11 -6.71
C ALA A 353 13.83 11.41 -6.16
N GLY A 354 14.62 12.29 -5.54
CA GLY A 354 14.15 13.61 -5.10
C GLY A 354 13.70 13.71 -3.65
N ILE A 355 14.09 12.78 -2.76
CA ILE A 355 13.66 12.81 -1.34
C ILE A 355 13.96 14.15 -0.64
N MET A 356 15.05 14.84 -1.01
CA MET A 356 15.37 16.16 -0.45
C MET A 356 14.32 17.22 -0.82
N THR A 357 13.82 17.19 -2.06
CA THR A 357 12.71 18.04 -2.50
C THR A 357 11.45 17.73 -1.68
N ALA A 358 11.13 16.44 -1.47
CA ALA A 358 9.96 16.03 -0.69
C ALA A 358 10.07 16.48 0.78
N LEU A 359 11.25 16.40 1.39
CA LEU A 359 11.47 16.86 2.77
C LEU A 359 11.32 18.38 2.91
N ILE A 360 11.77 19.15 1.91
CA ILE A 360 11.54 20.61 1.86
C ILE A 360 10.05 20.92 1.74
N ASP A 361 9.32 20.16 0.93
CA ASP A 361 7.87 20.31 0.76
C ASP A 361 7.12 19.93 2.03
N CYS A 362 7.49 18.82 2.70
CA CYS A 362 7.01 18.47 4.04
C CYS A 362 7.24 19.58 5.07
N ALA A 363 8.38 20.28 5.00
CA ALA A 363 8.70 21.35 5.95
C ALA A 363 7.68 22.50 5.89
N GLN A 364 7.17 22.83 4.71
CA GLN A 364 6.17 23.88 4.51
C GLN A 364 4.83 23.55 5.17
N VAL A 365 4.48 22.26 5.24
CA VAL A 365 3.23 21.78 5.83
C VAL A 365 3.45 21.10 7.19
N ALA A 366 4.65 21.19 7.76
CA ALA A 366 5.03 20.48 8.99
C ALA A 366 4.11 20.80 10.18
N PHE A 367 3.58 22.02 10.25
CA PHE A 367 2.65 22.46 11.30
C PHE A 367 1.30 21.74 11.27
N THR A 368 0.93 21.12 10.13
CA THR A 368 -0.31 20.34 9.97
C THR A 368 -0.18 18.91 10.51
N PHE A 369 1.03 18.45 10.81
CA PHE A 369 1.29 17.13 11.38
C PHE A 369 1.31 17.20 12.90
N GLU A 370 0.78 16.15 13.53
CA GLU A 370 0.92 15.95 14.97
C GLU A 370 2.41 15.76 15.36
N PRO A 371 2.80 16.05 16.62
CA PRO A 371 4.18 15.88 17.06
C PRO A 371 4.78 14.51 16.73
N ILE A 372 4.05 13.42 17.02
CA ILE A 372 4.50 12.05 16.75
C ILE A 372 4.66 11.75 15.24
N GLN A 373 3.90 12.45 14.40
CA GLN A 373 3.99 12.30 12.95
C GLN A 373 5.24 13.00 12.41
N ARG A 374 5.61 14.16 12.99
CA ARG A 374 6.82 14.91 12.61
C ARG A 374 8.13 14.15 12.91
N ASP A 375 8.12 13.23 13.87
CA ASP A 375 9.25 12.33 14.14
C ASP A 375 9.68 11.51 12.92
N SER A 376 8.77 11.27 11.97
CA SER A 376 9.11 10.60 10.71
C SER A 376 9.94 11.50 9.80
N ILE A 377 9.59 12.79 9.68
CA ILE A 377 10.35 13.79 8.91
C ILE A 377 11.74 13.99 9.55
N VAL A 378 11.77 14.24 10.86
CA VAL A 378 12.99 14.42 11.66
C VAL A 378 13.88 13.17 11.55
N GLY A 379 13.27 12.00 11.60
CA GLY A 379 13.97 10.72 11.48
C GLY A 379 14.70 10.58 10.14
N VAL A 380 14.03 10.86 9.01
CA VAL A 380 14.67 10.81 7.68
C VAL A 380 15.81 11.82 7.58
N LEU A 381 15.58 13.08 7.99
CA LEU A 381 16.61 14.13 8.01
C LEU A 381 17.84 13.68 8.80
N THR A 382 17.62 13.13 10.00
CA THR A 382 18.68 12.61 10.87
C THR A 382 19.47 11.50 10.18
N GLN A 383 18.80 10.52 9.56
CA GLN A 383 19.50 9.44 8.87
C GLN A 383 20.34 9.97 7.69
N LEU A 384 19.81 10.91 6.91
CA LEU A 384 20.55 11.53 5.82
C LEU A 384 21.78 12.31 6.33
N SER A 385 21.68 12.98 7.49
CA SER A 385 22.82 13.68 8.10
C SER A 385 23.96 12.71 8.41
N TRP A 386 23.64 11.58 9.05
CA TRP A 386 24.63 10.54 9.34
C TRP A 386 25.21 9.91 8.07
N LEU A 387 24.36 9.58 7.11
CA LEU A 387 24.77 8.92 5.88
C LEU A 387 25.58 9.85 4.96
N SER A 388 25.43 11.16 5.08
CA SER A 388 26.27 12.15 4.38
C SER A 388 27.74 12.14 4.80
N THR A 389 28.12 11.38 5.84
CA THR A 389 29.54 11.06 6.11
C THR A 389 30.16 10.22 4.99
N GLN A 390 29.36 9.49 4.23
CA GLN A 390 29.82 8.71 3.09
C GLN A 390 29.91 9.57 1.84
N LEU A 391 31.08 9.54 1.20
CA LEU A 391 31.43 10.38 0.06
C LEU A 391 30.40 10.37 -1.10
N PRO A 392 29.83 9.23 -1.54
CA PRO A 392 28.85 9.22 -2.63
C PRO A 392 27.56 9.93 -2.25
N ILE A 393 27.13 9.78 -0.99
CA ILE A 393 25.91 10.38 -0.46
C ILE A 393 26.13 11.88 -0.26
N ALA A 394 27.28 12.29 0.29
CA ALA A 394 27.68 13.69 0.38
C ALA A 394 27.66 14.39 -0.98
N ARG A 395 28.24 13.77 -2.02
CA ARG A 395 28.27 14.34 -3.38
C ARG A 395 26.86 14.50 -3.95
N GLN A 396 26.02 13.47 -3.82
CA GLN A 396 24.65 13.53 -4.31
C GLN A 396 23.81 14.57 -3.54
N ALA A 397 23.84 14.54 -2.21
CA ALA A 397 23.12 15.49 -1.36
C ALA A 397 23.58 16.94 -1.61
N SER A 398 24.88 17.14 -1.86
CA SER A 398 25.42 18.43 -2.28
C SER A 398 24.84 18.89 -3.63
N ALA A 399 24.86 18.02 -4.64
CA ALA A 399 24.32 18.35 -5.95
C ALA A 399 22.82 18.67 -5.90
N ASP A 400 22.06 17.90 -5.11
CA ASP A 400 20.63 18.12 -4.92
C ASP A 400 20.35 19.44 -4.19
N LEU A 401 21.07 19.73 -3.12
CA LEU A 401 20.90 20.98 -2.37
C LEU A 401 21.24 22.20 -3.26
N GLU A 402 22.33 22.15 -4.03
CA GLU A 402 22.68 23.22 -4.98
C GLU A 402 21.59 23.43 -6.05
N ARG A 403 21.05 22.33 -6.58
CA ARG A 403 19.94 22.38 -7.53
C ARG A 403 18.72 23.05 -6.90
N LEU A 404 18.40 22.71 -5.65
CA LEU A 404 17.24 23.22 -4.94
C LEU A 404 17.39 24.70 -4.59
N GLU A 405 18.57 25.12 -4.10
CA GLU A 405 18.90 26.53 -3.81
C GLU A 405 18.76 27.44 -5.03
N ARG A 406 18.96 26.91 -6.26
CA ARG A 406 18.70 27.65 -7.51
C ARG A 406 17.21 27.80 -7.85
N THR A 407 16.37 26.91 -7.33
CA THR A 407 14.93 26.84 -7.69
C THR A 407 14.00 27.44 -6.64
N CYS A 408 14.38 27.46 -5.36
CA CYS A 408 13.56 27.98 -4.29
C CYS A 408 14.39 28.47 -3.09
N SER A 409 13.76 29.27 -2.21
CA SER A 409 14.34 29.64 -0.93
C SER A 409 14.26 28.49 0.06
N VAL A 410 15.21 27.56 0.00
CA VAL A 410 15.29 26.38 0.89
C VAL A 410 15.28 26.82 2.35
N GLN A 411 16.10 27.80 2.72
CA GLN A 411 16.16 28.34 4.08
C GLN A 411 14.84 29.02 4.50
N GLY A 412 14.18 29.72 3.58
CA GLY A 412 12.87 30.33 3.85
C GLY A 412 11.82 29.29 4.21
N ARG A 413 11.77 28.17 3.45
CA ARG A 413 10.81 27.07 3.70
C ARG A 413 11.01 26.40 5.05
N PHE A 414 12.26 26.15 5.47
CA PHE A 414 12.53 25.59 6.80
C PHE A 414 12.42 26.61 7.95
N THR A 415 12.55 27.90 7.66
CA THR A 415 12.33 28.94 8.68
C THR A 415 10.86 29.01 9.11
N ALA A 416 9.93 28.72 8.19
CA ALA A 416 8.50 28.62 8.46
C ALA A 416 8.07 27.26 9.07
N ALA A 417 8.98 26.28 9.12
CA ALA A 417 8.69 24.95 9.67
C ALA A 417 8.68 24.95 11.21
N THR A 418 8.23 23.84 11.80
CA THR A 418 8.29 23.61 13.25
C THR A 418 9.74 23.50 13.75
N HIS A 419 9.96 23.83 15.02
CA HIS A 419 11.32 23.91 15.60
C HIS A 419 12.10 22.59 15.49
N ASP A 420 11.45 21.47 15.76
CA ASP A 420 12.00 20.11 15.64
C ASP A 420 12.49 19.80 14.23
N VAL A 421 11.65 20.03 13.22
CA VAL A 421 11.98 19.82 11.80
C VAL A 421 13.09 20.76 11.34
N LYS A 422 13.00 22.05 11.72
CA LYS A 422 14.03 23.05 11.41
C LYS A 422 15.38 22.69 12.02
N SER A 423 15.40 22.25 13.27
CA SER A 423 16.64 21.84 13.95
C SER A 423 17.30 20.66 13.25
N ALA A 424 16.52 19.62 12.91
CA ALA A 424 17.03 18.45 12.18
C ALA A 424 17.56 18.82 10.78
N TRP A 425 16.90 19.75 10.09
CA TRP A 425 17.37 20.28 8.80
C TRP A 425 18.71 20.99 8.92
N LEU A 426 18.88 21.87 9.92
CA LEU A 426 20.15 22.60 10.10
C LEU A 426 21.33 21.63 10.28
N VAL A 427 21.13 20.54 11.04
CA VAL A 427 22.16 19.49 11.19
C VAL A 427 22.52 18.84 9.84
N LEU A 428 21.52 18.55 9.00
CA LEU A 428 21.76 18.00 7.66
C LEU A 428 22.48 19.02 6.77
N TYR A 429 22.01 20.26 6.77
CA TYR A 429 22.57 21.36 5.97
C TYR A 429 24.04 21.59 6.31
N ASP A 430 24.36 21.74 7.60
CA ASP A 430 25.74 21.91 8.08
C ASP A 430 26.62 20.70 7.74
N SER A 431 26.06 19.48 7.83
CA SER A 431 26.75 18.26 7.42
C SER A 431 27.09 18.27 5.93
N ILE A 432 26.16 18.70 5.07
CA ILE A 432 26.40 18.82 3.63
C ILE A 432 27.45 19.90 3.33
N LEU A 433 27.34 21.08 3.96
CA LEU A 433 28.29 22.18 3.75
C LEU A 433 29.72 21.83 4.20
N ALA A 434 29.86 21.20 5.38
CA ALA A 434 31.16 20.71 5.84
C ALA A 434 31.78 19.73 4.84
N ARG A 435 30.96 18.88 4.21
CA ARG A 435 31.41 17.89 3.23
C ARG A 435 31.76 18.54 1.89
N ARG A 436 31.01 19.56 1.46
CA ARG A 436 31.37 20.40 0.29
C ARG A 436 32.75 21.02 0.45
N ALA A 437 33.06 21.58 1.63
CA ALA A 437 34.35 22.20 1.90
C ALA A 437 35.51 21.18 1.86
N ILE A 438 35.31 19.98 2.43
CA ILE A 438 36.30 18.90 2.34
C ILE A 438 36.48 18.46 0.88
N LEU A 439 35.38 18.29 0.15
CA LEU A 439 35.39 17.89 -1.26
C LEU A 439 36.14 18.89 -2.16
N SER A 440 35.95 20.19 -1.94
CA SER A 440 36.65 21.23 -2.71
C SER A 440 38.14 21.26 -2.39
N GLN A 441 38.53 21.09 -1.11
CA GLN A 441 39.94 20.95 -0.72
C GLN A 441 40.58 19.71 -1.35
N MET A 442 39.89 18.57 -1.36
CA MET A 442 40.38 17.35 -2.03
C MET A 442 40.53 17.52 -3.54
N GLN A 443 39.66 18.31 -4.18
CA GLN A 443 39.79 18.66 -5.60
C GLN A 443 41.00 19.56 -5.86
N ALA A 444 41.26 20.52 -4.99
CA ALA A 444 42.42 21.43 -5.09
C ALA A 444 43.78 20.72 -4.90
N LEU A 445 43.78 19.53 -4.26
CA LEU A 445 44.99 18.74 -3.99
C LEU A 445 45.34 17.73 -5.10
N ASP A 446 44.59 17.68 -6.22
CA ASP A 446 44.67 16.67 -7.29
C ASP A 446 44.51 15.19 -6.85
N SER A 447 44.53 14.92 -5.54
CA SER A 447 44.22 13.64 -4.91
C SER A 447 42.72 13.52 -4.70
N THR A 448 41.94 13.41 -5.77
CA THR A 448 40.50 13.12 -5.63
C THR A 448 40.28 11.62 -5.52
N PRO A 449 40.07 11.06 -4.31
CA PRO A 449 39.62 9.70 -4.21
C PRO A 449 38.24 9.57 -4.87
N MET A 450 38.08 8.46 -5.55
CA MET A 450 36.88 8.13 -6.31
C MET A 450 36.34 6.78 -5.84
N ALA A 451 35.05 6.56 -6.03
CA ALA A 451 34.43 5.26 -5.78
C ALA A 451 34.29 4.52 -7.09
N CYS A 452 34.40 3.19 -7.05
CA CYS A 452 34.04 2.33 -8.17
C CYS A 452 32.52 2.41 -8.40
N ASP A 453 32.08 2.74 -9.60
CA ASP A 453 30.65 2.78 -9.95
C ASP A 453 29.99 1.39 -9.95
N ASN A 454 30.79 0.31 -9.83
CA ASN A 454 30.27 -1.03 -9.58
C ASN A 454 30.29 -1.41 -8.10
N CYS A 455 31.46 -1.49 -7.47
CA CYS A 455 31.60 -2.09 -6.14
C CYS A 455 31.77 -1.08 -5.01
N TYR A 456 31.75 0.23 -5.33
CA TYR A 456 31.95 1.32 -4.39
C TYR A 456 33.29 1.29 -3.61
N LYS A 457 34.28 0.49 -4.06
CA LYS A 457 35.65 0.55 -3.53
C LYS A 457 36.19 1.97 -3.72
N PHE A 458 36.78 2.54 -2.66
CA PHE A 458 37.45 3.84 -2.68
C PHE A 458 38.94 3.68 -2.93
N ASP A 459 39.48 4.53 -3.81
CA ASP A 459 40.90 4.56 -4.15
C ASP A 459 41.25 5.94 -4.74
N GLU A 460 42.51 6.21 -5.05
CA GLU A 460 42.90 7.42 -5.78
C GLU A 460 42.35 7.40 -7.21
N ARG A 461 41.94 8.56 -7.76
CA ARG A 461 41.43 8.68 -9.14
C ARG A 461 42.33 8.01 -10.18
N ALA A 462 43.65 8.07 -9.99
CA ALA A 462 44.64 7.43 -10.86
C ALA A 462 44.48 5.90 -10.96
N ASN A 463 43.90 5.27 -9.93
CA ASN A 463 43.69 3.82 -9.86
C ASN A 463 42.37 3.37 -10.49
N PHE A 464 41.53 4.30 -10.96
CA PHE A 464 40.27 3.99 -11.62
C PHE A 464 40.39 4.01 -13.14
N LYS A 465 39.71 3.05 -13.77
CA LYS A 465 39.58 2.94 -15.22
C LYS A 465 38.28 3.61 -15.66
N LYS A 466 38.37 4.55 -16.58
CA LYS A 466 37.19 5.18 -17.19
C LYS A 466 36.51 4.20 -18.15
N CYS A 467 35.18 4.29 -18.22
CA CYS A 467 34.42 3.60 -19.26
C CYS A 467 34.83 4.15 -20.63
N ALA A 468 35.28 3.27 -21.53
CA ALA A 468 35.68 3.67 -22.89
C ALA A 468 34.51 4.17 -23.76
N GLY A 469 33.26 3.87 -23.36
CA GLY A 469 32.06 4.30 -24.09
C GLY A 469 31.66 5.74 -23.77
N CYS A 470 31.34 6.02 -22.50
CA CYS A 470 30.85 7.34 -22.08
C CYS A 470 31.89 8.21 -21.38
N GLY A 471 33.04 7.68 -20.97
CA GLY A 471 34.06 8.42 -20.21
C GLY A 471 33.65 8.89 -18.80
N MET A 472 32.38 8.72 -18.40
CA MET A 472 31.81 9.24 -17.15
C MET A 472 31.89 8.25 -15.99
N ALA A 473 31.74 6.96 -16.25
CA ALA A 473 31.82 5.92 -15.22
C ALA A 473 33.26 5.46 -14.98
N HIS A 474 33.57 5.10 -13.74
CA HIS A 474 34.90 4.78 -13.24
C HIS A 474 34.88 3.46 -12.46
N TYR A 475 35.82 2.58 -12.78
CA TYR A 475 35.87 1.23 -12.24
C TYR A 475 37.26 0.90 -11.68
N CYS A 476 37.32 0.33 -10.48
CA CYS A 476 38.59 -0.10 -9.90
C CYS A 476 39.20 -1.31 -10.63
N SER A 477 38.42 -2.02 -11.46
CA SER A 477 38.89 -3.16 -12.25
C SER A 477 38.03 -3.39 -13.51
N LYS A 478 38.57 -4.16 -14.47
CA LYS A 478 37.82 -4.58 -15.67
C LYS A 478 36.60 -5.45 -15.28
N ASP A 479 36.72 -6.28 -14.24
CA ASP A 479 35.60 -7.10 -13.76
C ASP A 479 34.47 -6.24 -13.19
N CYS A 480 34.81 -5.14 -12.53
CA CYS A 480 33.81 -4.18 -12.05
C CYS A 480 33.09 -3.51 -13.21
N GLN A 481 33.81 -3.13 -14.26
CA GLN A 481 33.19 -2.60 -15.48
C GLN A 481 32.27 -3.64 -16.13
N ALA A 482 32.73 -4.90 -16.27
CA ALA A 482 31.95 -5.97 -16.91
C ALA A 482 30.66 -6.30 -16.13
N ARG A 483 30.72 -6.34 -14.80
CA ARG A 483 29.54 -6.53 -13.95
C ARG A 483 28.59 -5.34 -14.02
N ALA A 484 29.10 -4.11 -13.94
CA ALA A 484 28.25 -2.93 -14.12
C ALA A 484 27.57 -2.92 -15.49
N TRP A 485 28.27 -3.37 -16.54
CA TRP A 485 27.77 -3.46 -17.91
C TRP A 485 26.64 -4.49 -18.07
N LYS A 486 26.78 -5.67 -17.47
CA LYS A 486 25.83 -6.80 -17.62
C LYS A 486 24.71 -6.78 -16.58
N GLU A 487 25.03 -6.45 -15.34
CA GLU A 487 24.17 -6.69 -14.17
C GLU A 487 23.56 -5.39 -13.62
N LYS A 488 24.23 -4.25 -13.79
CA LYS A 488 23.78 -2.95 -13.22
C LYS A 488 23.24 -1.96 -14.25
N GLY A 489 22.98 -2.40 -15.48
CA GLY A 489 22.31 -1.57 -16.49
C GLY A 489 23.18 -0.48 -17.12
N HIS A 490 24.49 -0.41 -16.83
CA HIS A 490 25.35 0.63 -17.38
C HIS A 490 25.39 0.61 -18.92
N LYS A 491 25.11 -0.53 -19.55
CA LYS A 491 24.99 -0.61 -21.03
C LYS A 491 23.94 0.37 -21.59
N ALA A 492 22.79 0.51 -20.92
CA ALA A 492 21.74 1.44 -21.33
C ALA A 492 22.17 2.89 -21.01
N GLU A 493 22.60 3.13 -19.78
CA GLU A 493 23.05 4.46 -19.32
C GLU A 493 24.21 5.02 -20.16
N CYS A 494 25.15 4.15 -20.56
CA CYS A 494 26.31 4.54 -21.36
C CYS A 494 25.90 5.12 -22.71
N LYS A 495 24.79 4.65 -23.30
CA LYS A 495 24.26 5.17 -24.56
C LYS A 495 23.71 6.59 -24.38
N ASP A 496 22.95 6.81 -23.32
CA ASP A 496 22.34 8.11 -23.03
C ASP A 496 23.38 9.15 -22.64
N LEU A 497 24.37 8.75 -21.82
CA LEU A 497 25.47 9.62 -21.41
C LEU A 497 26.36 10.03 -22.59
N LYS A 498 26.61 9.12 -23.52
CA LYS A 498 27.37 9.42 -24.74
C LYS A 498 26.63 10.42 -25.63
N ALA A 499 25.33 10.22 -25.84
CA ALA A 499 24.51 11.14 -26.64
C ALA A 499 24.50 12.57 -26.04
N ARG A 500 24.45 12.70 -24.71
CA ARG A 500 24.55 14.01 -24.05
C ARG A 500 25.92 14.67 -24.24
N GLN A 501 27.00 13.91 -24.17
CA GLN A 501 28.35 14.45 -24.43
C GLN A 501 28.52 14.95 -25.86
N ASP A 502 28.02 14.19 -26.84
CA ASP A 502 28.10 14.58 -28.25
C ASP A 502 27.38 15.91 -28.48
N VAL A 503 26.19 16.10 -27.88
CA VAL A 503 25.43 17.36 -27.93
C VAL A 503 26.18 18.50 -27.25
N THR A 504 26.74 18.29 -26.07
CA THR A 504 27.51 19.33 -25.34
C THR A 504 28.74 19.77 -26.14
N GLN A 505 29.50 18.84 -26.72
CA GLN A 505 30.66 19.17 -27.55
C GLN A 505 30.28 19.91 -28.83
N GLN A 506 29.10 19.62 -29.39
CA GLN A 506 28.60 20.29 -30.58
C GLN A 506 28.17 21.73 -30.29
N ILE A 507 27.57 21.96 -29.11
CA ILE A 507 27.23 23.30 -28.61
C ILE A 507 28.51 24.11 -28.33
N GLU A 508 29.49 23.52 -27.64
CA GLU A 508 30.78 24.18 -27.33
C GLU A 508 31.55 24.54 -28.61
N LYS A 509 31.59 23.64 -29.60
CA LYS A 509 32.17 23.95 -30.92
C LYS A 509 31.44 25.09 -31.63
N SER A 510 30.11 25.11 -31.57
CA SER A 510 29.30 26.16 -32.20
C SER A 510 29.52 27.52 -31.54
N ILE A 511 29.70 27.56 -30.22
CA ILE A 511 30.03 28.78 -29.48
C ILE A 511 31.45 29.26 -29.82
N SER A 512 32.43 28.34 -29.96
CA SER A 512 33.81 28.69 -30.33
C SER A 512 33.98 29.16 -31.78
N LEU A 513 33.01 28.88 -32.66
CA LEU A 513 32.98 29.35 -34.04
C LEU A 513 32.29 30.71 -34.19
N LEU A 514 31.61 31.18 -33.15
CA LEU A 514 30.88 32.46 -33.10
C LEU A 514 31.65 33.54 -32.31
N ALA A 515 32.77 33.18 -31.67
CA ALA A 515 33.73 34.07 -31.02
C ALA A 515 34.97 34.21 -31.90
#